data_AF-S8DH23-F1
#
_entry.id   AF-S8DH23-F1
#
_cell.length_a   1.000
_cell.length_b   1.000
_cell.length_c   1.000
_cell.angle_alpha   90.00
_cell.angle_beta   90.00
_cell.angle_gamma   90.00
#
_symmetry.space_group_name_H-M   'P 1'
#
loop_
_entity.id
_entity.type
_entity.pdbx_description
1 polymer ?
#
loop_
_entity_poly.entity_id
_entity_poly.type
_entity_poly.pdbx_seq_one_letter_code
_entity_poly.pdbx_strand_id
1 'polypeptide(L)'
;MASIRAEFEVSRWKGWDIKTIGGLAEAFVVAGCDFMKFLRTAKECADYLKLEIRDIVQKQLAVLTGNEKVCINYSNFEHEFVVKHVIDVIGWTHERFINPSDMSTSLPPLQKLVAALKDGMCKFIRLSEHRTHQDAFNKRVAEGLVVSRKECEDKGILRGK
;
A
#
# COMPACT_ATOMS: atom_id res chain seq x y z
N MET A 1 -22.01 39.85 -41.56
CA MET A 1 -20.78 39.15 -41.16
C MET A 1 -20.62 39.28 -39.66
N ALA A 2 -20.20 38.18 -39.04
CA ALA A 2 -20.28 37.89 -37.61
C ALA A 2 -19.37 38.75 -36.73
N SER A 3 -19.77 38.92 -35.46
CA SER A 3 -18.82 38.91 -34.34
C SER A 3 -19.57 38.61 -33.04
N ILE A 4 -19.91 37.35 -32.82
CA ILE A 4 -20.34 36.85 -31.51
C ILE A 4 -19.07 36.73 -30.66
N ARG A 5 -18.80 37.74 -29.85
CA ARG A 5 -17.80 37.66 -28.78
C ARG A 5 -18.46 36.88 -27.66
N ALA A 6 -18.23 35.57 -27.61
CA ALA A 6 -18.61 34.74 -26.48
C ALA A 6 -17.86 35.24 -25.24
N GLU A 7 -18.54 36.03 -24.41
CA GLU A 7 -18.12 36.29 -23.05
C GLU A 7 -18.21 34.97 -22.29
N PHE A 8 -17.06 34.32 -22.15
CA PHE A 8 -16.90 33.18 -21.25
C PHE A 8 -17.04 33.72 -19.83
N GLU A 9 -18.26 33.65 -19.29
CA GLU A 9 -18.54 33.91 -17.89
C GLU A 9 -17.88 32.80 -17.07
N VAL A 10 -16.61 32.99 -16.71
CA VAL A 10 -15.91 32.13 -15.76
C VAL A 10 -16.62 32.29 -14.43
N SER A 11 -17.49 31.33 -14.12
CA SER A 11 -18.14 31.21 -12.83
C SER A 11 -17.07 31.34 -11.72
N ARG A 12 -17.14 32.42 -10.94
CA ARG A 12 -16.21 32.72 -9.84
C ARG A 12 -16.46 31.72 -8.71
N TRP A 13 -15.84 30.56 -8.80
CA TRP A 13 -15.71 29.66 -7.66
C TRP A 13 -14.81 30.38 -6.65
N LYS A 14 -15.40 30.85 -5.54
CA LYS A 14 -14.67 31.47 -4.42
C LYS A 14 -13.66 30.45 -3.91
N GLY A 15 -12.39 30.60 -4.31
CA GLY A 15 -11.30 29.67 -4.00
C GLY A 15 -10.38 29.37 -5.19
N TRP A 16 -10.82 29.64 -6.43
CA TRP A 16 -10.02 29.37 -7.64
C TRP A 16 -9.34 30.64 -8.17
N ASP A 17 -8.43 31.22 -7.39
CA ASP A 17 -7.62 32.35 -7.86
C ASP A 17 -6.43 31.86 -8.68
N ILE A 18 -6.43 32.21 -9.98
CA ILE A 18 -5.41 31.82 -10.96
C ILE A 18 -4.01 32.24 -10.50
N LYS A 19 -3.87 33.41 -9.88
CA LYS A 19 -2.55 33.90 -9.41
C LYS A 19 -2.05 33.07 -8.24
N THR A 20 -2.92 32.80 -7.29
CA THR A 20 -2.61 31.95 -6.12
C THR A 20 -2.25 30.53 -6.56
N ILE A 21 -3.00 29.93 -7.49
CA ILE A 21 -2.73 28.59 -8.01
C ILE A 21 -1.42 28.56 -8.80
N GLY A 22 -1.17 29.56 -9.65
CA GLY A 22 0.07 29.69 -10.40
C GLY A 22 1.29 29.77 -9.47
N GLY A 23 1.23 30.62 -8.45
CA GLY A 23 2.30 30.75 -7.45
C GLY A 23 2.54 29.45 -6.66
N LEU A 24 1.48 28.72 -6.29
CA LEU A 24 1.62 27.42 -5.63
C LEU A 24 2.25 26.37 -6.55
N ALA A 25 1.87 26.35 -7.84
CA ALA A 25 2.45 25.45 -8.82
C ALA A 25 3.94 25.75 -9.07
N GLU A 26 4.30 27.03 -9.20
CA GLU A 26 5.70 27.46 -9.31
C GLU A 26 6.51 27.07 -8.07
N ALA A 27 5.99 27.32 -6.87
CA ALA A 27 6.63 26.91 -5.64
C ALA A 27 6.83 25.38 -5.58
N PHE A 28 5.85 24.59 -6.05
CA PHE A 28 5.95 23.14 -6.13
C PHE A 28 7.06 22.68 -7.09
N VAL A 29 7.15 23.30 -8.27
CA VAL A 29 8.23 23.02 -9.24
C VAL A 29 9.59 23.41 -8.66
N VAL A 30 9.72 24.59 -8.07
CA VAL A 30 10.96 25.07 -7.43
C VAL A 30 11.38 24.16 -6.25
N ALA A 31 10.42 23.62 -5.51
CA ALA A 31 10.66 22.66 -4.44
C ALA A 31 11.11 21.27 -4.95
N GLY A 32 11.16 21.05 -6.27
CA GLY A 32 11.57 19.79 -6.90
C GLY A 32 10.44 18.77 -6.97
N CYS A 33 9.18 19.22 -7.01
CA CYS A 33 8.00 18.37 -7.02
C CYS A 33 7.89 17.42 -5.81
N ASP A 34 8.47 17.81 -4.67
CA ASP A 34 8.45 17.03 -3.44
C ASP A 34 7.24 17.39 -2.59
N PHE A 35 6.23 16.51 -2.58
CA PHE A 35 5.02 16.69 -1.79
C PHE A 35 5.31 16.83 -0.29
N MET A 36 6.36 16.18 0.24
CA MET A 36 6.68 16.21 1.67
C MET A 36 6.99 17.63 2.16
N LYS A 37 7.49 18.51 1.28
CA LYS A 37 7.78 19.92 1.61
C LYS A 37 6.54 20.78 1.79
N PHE A 38 5.38 20.31 1.34
CA PHE A 38 4.09 21.02 1.44
C PHE A 38 3.17 20.46 2.51
N LEU A 39 3.49 19.28 3.07
CA LEU A 39 2.76 18.69 4.18
C LEU A 39 3.09 19.46 5.46
N ARG A 40 2.06 19.87 6.20
CA ARG A 40 2.20 20.78 7.34
C ARG A 40 2.40 20.02 8.64
N THR A 41 1.88 18.79 8.71
CA THR A 41 1.91 17.98 9.92
C THR A 41 2.72 16.71 9.74
N ALA A 42 3.37 16.26 10.82
CA ALA A 42 4.07 14.98 10.84
C ALA A 42 3.15 13.80 10.52
N LYS A 43 1.85 13.92 10.85
CA LYS A 43 0.83 12.92 10.50
C LYS A 43 0.62 12.83 8.99
N GLU A 44 0.44 13.96 8.31
CA GLU A 44 0.30 14.01 6.85
C GLU A 44 1.54 13.41 6.16
N CYS A 45 2.74 13.75 6.65
CA CYS A 45 3.99 13.14 6.17
C CYS A 45 4.01 11.62 6.34
N ALA A 46 3.58 11.11 7.50
CA ALA A 46 3.51 9.67 7.75
C ALA A 46 2.47 9.00 6.86
N ASP A 47 1.30 9.61 6.68
CA ASP A 47 0.23 9.08 5.83
C ASP A 47 0.66 9.03 4.36
N TYR A 48 1.38 10.04 3.87
CA TYR A 48 1.97 10.04 2.54
C TYR A 48 2.97 8.89 2.37
N LEU A 49 3.91 8.72 3.31
CA LEU A 49 4.89 7.63 3.26
C LEU A 49 4.22 6.25 3.31
N LYS A 50 3.17 6.09 4.12
CA LYS A 50 2.39 4.84 4.20
C LYS A 50 1.70 4.53 2.87
N LEU A 51 1.17 5.53 2.17
CA LEU A 51 0.58 5.37 0.84
C LEU A 51 1.65 4.97 -0.18
N GLU A 52 2.81 5.63 -0.16
CA GLU A 52 3.91 5.30 -1.06
C GLU A 52 4.40 3.85 -0.87
N ILE A 53 4.51 3.38 0.38
CA ILE A 53 4.85 1.99 0.69
C ILE A 53 3.82 1.03 0.08
N ARG A 54 2.53 1.32 0.22
CA ARG A 54 1.46 0.49 -0.37
C ARG A 54 1.57 0.40 -1.88
N ASP A 55 1.79 1.53 -2.54
CA ASP A 55 1.88 1.59 -3.99
C ASP A 55 3.09 0.79 -4.51
N ILE A 56 4.25 0.91 -3.87
CA ILE A 56 5.45 0.15 -4.25
C ILE A 56 5.22 -1.34 -4.06
N VAL A 57 4.69 -1.74 -2.90
CA VAL A 57 4.39 -3.13 -2.57
C VAL A 57 3.38 -3.72 -3.57
N GLN A 58 2.30 -3.00 -3.87
CA GLN A 58 1.28 -3.44 -4.83
C GLN A 58 1.86 -3.58 -6.24
N LYS A 59 2.71 -2.64 -6.67
CA LYS A 59 3.42 -2.75 -7.97
C LYS A 59 4.30 -3.98 -8.02
N GLN A 60 5.11 -4.22 -6.98
CA GLN A 60 5.98 -5.41 -6.93
C GLN A 60 5.19 -6.71 -6.98
N LEU A 61 4.08 -6.80 -6.26
CA LEU A 61 3.21 -7.97 -6.28
C LEU A 61 2.44 -8.14 -7.59
N ALA A 62 1.97 -7.06 -8.21
CA ALA A 62 1.30 -7.11 -9.49
C ALA A 62 2.21 -7.70 -10.57
N VAL A 63 3.50 -7.33 -10.55
CA VAL A 63 4.53 -7.87 -11.44
C VAL A 63 4.73 -9.38 -11.21
N LEU A 64 4.77 -9.83 -9.96
CA LEU A 64 5.02 -11.25 -9.63
C LEU A 64 3.82 -12.15 -9.90
N THR A 65 2.62 -11.68 -9.57
CA THR A 65 1.37 -12.46 -9.70
C THR A 65 0.77 -12.34 -11.10
N GLY A 66 1.15 -11.33 -11.87
CA GLY A 66 0.55 -11.03 -13.18
C GLY A 66 -0.88 -10.48 -13.10
N ASN A 67 -1.28 -9.99 -11.93
CA ASN A 67 -2.61 -9.42 -11.70
C ASN A 67 -2.47 -8.02 -11.08
N GLU A 68 -2.97 -7.02 -11.77
CA GLU A 68 -2.85 -5.61 -11.38
C GLU A 68 -3.66 -5.25 -10.13
N LYS A 69 -4.71 -6.02 -9.83
CA LYS A 69 -5.65 -5.75 -8.72
C LYS A 69 -5.39 -6.65 -7.50
N VAL A 70 -4.15 -7.09 -7.30
CA VAL A 70 -3.79 -7.89 -6.12
C VAL A 70 -3.92 -7.02 -4.87
N CYS A 71 -4.81 -7.43 -3.97
CA CYS A 71 -4.94 -6.87 -2.63
C CYS A 71 -4.32 -7.83 -1.62
N ILE A 72 -3.46 -7.32 -0.73
CA ILE A 72 -2.85 -8.15 0.31
C ILE A 72 -3.79 -8.27 1.50
N ASN A 73 -4.05 -9.50 1.92
CA ASN A 73 -4.59 -9.77 3.25
C ASN A 73 -3.42 -9.92 4.25
N TYR A 74 -3.10 -8.84 4.98
CA TYR A 74 -1.98 -8.83 5.92
C TYR A 74 -2.14 -9.85 7.06
N SER A 75 -3.36 -10.12 7.52
CA SER A 75 -3.61 -11.08 8.60
C SER A 75 -3.32 -12.53 8.20
N ASN A 76 -3.54 -12.85 6.92
CA ASN A 76 -3.32 -14.18 6.36
C ASN A 76 -2.16 -14.19 5.36
N PHE A 77 -1.21 -13.26 5.49
CA PHE A 77 -0.14 -13.09 4.51
C PHE A 77 0.66 -14.38 4.30
N GLU A 78 1.06 -15.05 5.38
CA GLU A 78 1.80 -16.32 5.30
C GLU A 78 1.04 -17.36 4.46
N HIS A 79 -0.25 -17.55 4.70
CA HIS A 79 -1.02 -18.55 3.98
C HIS A 79 -1.33 -18.14 2.53
N GLU A 80 -1.68 -16.89 2.28
CA GLU A 80 -2.08 -16.46 0.94
C GLU A 80 -0.88 -16.25 0.01
N PHE A 81 0.18 -15.62 0.49
CA PHE A 81 1.33 -15.31 -0.33
C PHE A 81 2.43 -16.36 -0.26
N VAL A 82 2.85 -16.80 0.94
CA VAL A 82 3.96 -17.77 1.06
C VAL A 82 3.51 -19.16 0.61
N VAL A 83 2.31 -19.59 1.01
CA VAL A 83 1.83 -20.94 0.71
C VAL A 83 1.19 -21.04 -0.68
N LYS A 84 0.22 -20.18 -1.04
CA LYS A 84 -0.47 -20.30 -2.34
C LYS A 84 0.29 -19.69 -3.51
N HIS A 85 0.82 -18.47 -3.33
CA HIS A 85 1.51 -17.77 -4.41
C HIS A 85 3.02 -18.05 -4.44
N VAL A 86 3.55 -18.67 -3.38
CA VAL A 86 4.98 -18.97 -3.25
C VAL A 86 5.80 -17.68 -3.36
N ILE A 87 5.30 -16.62 -2.73
CA ILE A 87 5.91 -15.29 -2.68
C ILE A 87 6.25 -14.97 -1.24
N ASP A 88 7.50 -14.56 -1.01
CA ASP A 88 7.98 -14.15 0.30
C ASP A 88 8.71 -12.80 0.24
N VAL A 89 8.83 -12.14 1.40
CA VAL A 89 9.44 -10.83 1.57
C VAL A 89 10.84 -10.99 2.15
N ILE A 90 11.83 -10.48 1.44
CA ILE A 90 13.21 -10.41 1.95
C ILE A 90 13.52 -8.95 2.31
N GLY A 91 14.20 -8.76 3.45
CA GLY A 91 14.78 -7.47 3.82
C GLY A 91 13.79 -6.45 4.36
N TRP A 92 12.64 -6.90 4.87
CA TRP A 92 11.68 -6.02 5.54
C TRP A 92 12.32 -5.38 6.78
N THR A 93 12.24 -4.06 6.90
CA THR A 93 12.97 -3.32 7.94
C THR A 93 12.31 -3.33 9.32
N HIS A 94 11.06 -3.77 9.42
CA HIS A 94 10.32 -3.87 10.67
C HIS A 94 10.28 -5.31 11.18
N GLU A 95 10.08 -5.48 12.49
CA GLU A 95 9.99 -6.80 13.13
C GLU A 95 8.87 -7.68 12.58
N ARG A 96 7.77 -7.05 12.14
CA ARG A 96 6.60 -7.74 11.60
C ARG A 96 6.13 -7.10 10.31
N PHE A 97 5.69 -7.94 9.38
CA PHE A 97 4.99 -7.49 8.18
C PHE A 97 3.54 -7.16 8.55
N ILE A 98 3.26 -5.87 8.76
CA ILE A 98 1.95 -5.35 9.15
C ILE A 98 1.40 -4.42 8.08
N ASN A 99 0.08 -4.20 8.11
CA ASN A 99 -0.56 -3.23 7.22
C ASN A 99 0.05 -1.84 7.43
N PRO A 100 0.40 -1.12 6.35
CA PRO A 100 0.96 0.22 6.46
C PRO A 100 0.11 1.22 7.26
N SER A 101 -1.22 1.07 7.30
CA SER A 101 -2.09 1.90 8.15
C SER A 101 -1.75 1.75 9.63
N ASP A 102 -1.48 0.51 10.06
CA ASP A 102 -1.27 0.14 11.46
C ASP A 102 0.18 0.40 11.91
N MET A 103 1.05 0.82 11.00
CA MET A 103 2.40 1.27 11.34
C MET A 103 2.37 2.56 12.16
N SER A 104 3.43 2.80 12.94
CA SER A 104 3.56 4.01 13.74
C SER A 104 3.63 5.26 12.87
N THR A 105 3.35 6.42 13.46
CA THR A 105 3.48 7.74 12.82
C THR A 105 4.92 8.28 12.82
N SER A 106 5.88 7.46 13.25
CA SER A 106 7.28 7.86 13.30
C SER A 106 7.86 7.92 11.89
N LEU A 107 8.36 9.09 11.50
CA LEU A 107 8.87 9.34 10.15
C LEU A 107 10.17 8.58 9.82
N PRO A 108 11.19 8.51 10.71
CA PRO A 108 12.47 7.89 10.35
C PRO A 108 12.36 6.40 9.96
N PRO A 109 11.58 5.55 10.69
CA PRO A 109 11.36 4.17 10.29
C PRO A 109 10.64 4.04 8.93
N LEU A 110 9.63 4.88 8.67
CA LEU A 110 8.88 4.86 7.41
C LEU A 110 9.77 5.27 6.24
N GLN A 111 10.58 6.32 6.40
CA GLN A 111 11.54 6.76 5.37
C GLN A 111 12.58 5.67 5.08
N LYS A 112 13.08 5.00 6.12
CA LYS A 112 14.02 3.88 5.96
C LYS A 112 13.39 2.72 5.19
N LEU A 113 12.12 2.39 5.45
CA LEU A 113 11.41 1.34 4.72
C LEU A 113 11.20 1.73 3.26
N VAL A 114 10.78 2.97 2.97
CA VAL A 114 10.64 3.47 1.59
C VAL A 114 11.97 3.41 0.84
N ALA A 115 13.06 3.86 1.46
CA ALA A 115 14.40 3.79 0.87
C ALA A 115 14.80 2.34 0.59
N ALA A 116 14.62 1.43 1.56
CA ALA A 116 14.92 0.01 1.39
C ALA A 116 14.12 -0.65 0.25
N LEU A 117 12.84 -0.27 0.08
CA LEU A 117 11.99 -0.74 -1.01
C LEU A 117 12.44 -0.22 -2.38
N LYS A 118 12.88 1.04 -2.45
CA LYS A 118 13.38 1.67 -3.69
C LYS A 118 14.77 1.15 -4.09
N ASP A 119 15.66 0.97 -3.12
CA ASP A 119 17.01 0.44 -3.33
C ASP A 119 17.00 -1.06 -3.66
N GLY A 120 15.88 -1.76 -3.45
CA GLY A 120 15.75 -3.19 -3.68
C GLY A 120 16.34 -4.06 -2.56
N MET A 121 16.73 -3.44 -1.44
CA MET A 121 17.08 -4.13 -0.19
C MET A 121 15.87 -4.89 0.36
N CYS A 122 14.69 -4.30 0.21
CA CYS A 122 13.41 -4.93 0.50
C CYS A 122 12.71 -5.29 -0.81
N LYS A 123 12.48 -6.59 -1.04
CA LYS A 123 11.81 -7.07 -2.26
C LYS A 123 11.00 -8.33 -2.01
N PHE A 124 9.92 -8.45 -2.77
CA PHE A 124 9.16 -9.69 -2.89
C PHE A 124 9.84 -10.57 -3.91
N ILE A 125 10.01 -11.84 -3.59
CA ILE A 125 10.58 -12.84 -4.49
C ILE A 125 9.62 -14.01 -4.64
N ARG A 126 9.60 -14.59 -5.84
CA ARG A 126 8.94 -15.87 -6.07
C ARG A 126 9.90 -16.99 -5.67
N LEU A 127 9.49 -17.82 -4.72
CA LEU A 127 10.24 -19.00 -4.31
C LEU A 127 10.03 -20.13 -5.33
N SER A 128 11.02 -20.99 -5.50
CA SER A 128 10.97 -22.11 -6.46
C SER A 128 10.30 -23.37 -5.90
N GLU A 129 10.29 -23.56 -4.58
CA GLU A 129 9.90 -24.82 -3.94
C GLU A 129 8.58 -24.71 -3.16
N HIS A 130 7.45 -24.76 -3.85
CA HIS A 130 6.11 -24.70 -3.24
C HIS A 130 5.88 -25.76 -2.14
N ARG A 131 6.41 -26.98 -2.29
CA ARG A 131 6.10 -28.12 -1.42
C ARG A 131 6.71 -28.00 -0.03
N THR A 132 7.95 -27.53 0.06
CA THR A 132 8.67 -27.41 1.34
C THR A 132 8.03 -26.38 2.26
N HIS A 133 7.55 -25.27 1.70
CA HIS A 133 6.84 -24.23 2.46
C HIS A 133 5.44 -24.66 2.89
N GLN A 134 4.70 -25.38 2.04
CA GLN A 134 3.42 -25.97 2.42
C GLN A 134 3.57 -26.94 3.59
N ASP A 135 4.58 -27.81 3.55
CA ASP A 135 4.83 -28.80 4.61
C ASP A 135 5.30 -28.14 5.91
N ALA A 136 6.14 -27.10 5.82
CA ALA A 136 6.56 -26.32 6.99
C ALA A 136 5.37 -25.56 7.61
N PHE A 137 4.49 -24.99 6.79
CA PHE A 137 3.27 -24.34 7.27
C PHE A 137 2.33 -25.36 7.92
N ASN A 138 2.11 -26.51 7.30
CA ASN A 138 1.28 -27.58 7.84
C ASN A 138 1.82 -28.09 9.18
N LYS A 139 3.16 -28.18 9.35
CA LYS A 139 3.78 -28.50 10.65
C LYS A 139 3.49 -27.44 11.70
N ARG A 140 3.63 -26.15 11.39
CA ARG A 140 3.32 -25.04 12.33
C ARG A 140 1.82 -24.99 12.69
N VAL A 141 0.94 -25.35 11.76
CA VAL A 141 -0.50 -25.50 12.01
C VAL A 141 -0.76 -26.70 12.93
N ALA A 142 -0.11 -27.84 12.69
CA ALA A 142 -0.24 -29.03 13.55
C ALA A 142 0.30 -28.78 14.97
N GLU A 143 1.35 -27.96 15.11
CA GLU A 143 1.91 -27.51 16.39
C GLU A 143 1.06 -26.43 17.08
N GLY A 144 0.01 -25.92 16.43
CA GLY A 144 -0.90 -24.92 17.00
C GLY A 144 -0.35 -23.49 17.07
N LEU A 145 0.78 -23.23 16.41
CA LEU A 145 1.42 -21.89 16.37
C LEU A 145 0.68 -20.92 15.43
N VAL A 146 -0.11 -21.45 14.50
CA VAL A 146 -0.96 -20.67 13.60
C VAL A 146 -2.40 -20.87 14.02
N VAL A 147 -3.08 -19.79 14.43
CA VAL A 147 -4.49 -19.83 14.81
C VAL A 147 -5.33 -20.16 13.58
N SER A 148 -5.73 -21.42 13.46
CA SER A 148 -6.74 -21.83 12.48
C SER A 148 -8.05 -21.10 12.80
N ARG A 149 -8.68 -20.52 11.78
CA ARG A 149 -9.94 -19.79 11.93
C ARG A 149 -10.98 -20.70 12.60
N LYS A 150 -11.54 -20.26 13.74
CA LYS A 150 -12.65 -20.96 14.41
C LYS A 150 -13.75 -21.20 13.39
N GLU A 151 -14.22 -22.44 13.26
CA GLU A 151 -15.37 -22.73 12.43
C GLU A 151 -16.58 -21.93 12.96
N CYS A 152 -17.29 -21.27 12.06
CA CYS A 152 -18.51 -20.54 12.44
C CYS A 152 -19.55 -21.54 12.96
N GLU A 153 -20.14 -21.23 14.10
CA GLU A 153 -21.15 -22.05 14.78
C GLU A 153 -22.39 -22.28 13.88
N ASP A 154 -22.66 -21.36 12.95
CA ASP A 154 -23.78 -21.45 12.01
C ASP A 154 -23.52 -22.31 10.77
N LYS A 155 -22.33 -22.93 10.66
CA LYS A 155 -21.97 -23.76 9.50
C LYS A 155 -22.81 -25.05 9.51
N GLY A 156 -23.92 -25.02 8.77
CA GLY A 156 -24.87 -26.13 8.64
C GLY A 156 -26.28 -25.85 9.17
N ILE A 157 -26.52 -24.67 9.78
CA ILE A 157 -27.87 -24.29 10.21
C ILE A 157 -28.65 -23.82 8.98
N LEU A 158 -29.61 -24.62 8.55
CA LEU A 158 -30.60 -24.22 7.54
C LEU A 158 -31.36 -23.00 8.10
N ARG A 159 -31.22 -21.84 7.44
CA ARG A 159 -32.04 -20.66 7.76
C ARG A 159 -33.51 -21.08 7.64
N GLY A 160 -34.24 -20.96 8.75
CA GLY A 160 -35.63 -21.39 8.88
C GLY A 160 -36.50 -20.87 7.74
N LYS A 161 -37.33 -21.76 7.20
CA LYS A 161 -38.48 -21.44 6.35
C LYS A 161 -39.58 -20.79 7.18
#